data_AF-A0A017T2M3-F1
#
_entry.id   AF-A0A017T2M3-F1
#
_cell.length_a   1.000
_cell.length_b   1.000
_cell.length_c   1.000
_cell.angle_alpha   90.00
_cell.angle_beta   90.00
_cell.angle_gamma   90.00
#
_symmetry.space_group_name_H-M   'P 1'
#
loop_
_entity.id
_entity.type
_entity.pdbx_description
1 polymer ?
#
loop_
_entity_poly.entity_id
_entity_poly.type
_entity_poly.pdbx_seq_one_letter_code
_entity_poly.pdbx_strand_id
1 'polypeptide(L)'
;MLRLQEREVDAPEVPVNVSQFVTFYESIQDWPEAEAVRRIGCPRMAYVGEKDEMAYPGGVDLKIAPTLRARRAELERMGWEVAEIEGRDHGVFTDPGVAVPVIRGFLDRVT
;
A
#
# COMPACT_ATOMS: atom_id res chain seq x y z
N MET A 1 10.39 -18.03 1.59
CA MET A 1 11.52 -17.29 2.18
C MET A 1 12.10 -16.41 1.08
N LEU A 2 11.74 -15.12 1.04
CA LEU A 2 12.29 -14.18 0.08
C LEU A 2 13.68 -13.77 0.59
N ARG A 3 14.76 -14.21 -0.06
CA ARG A 3 16.11 -13.66 0.22
C ARG A 3 16.25 -12.39 -0.61
N LEU A 4 16.33 -11.24 0.06
CA LEU A 4 16.75 -10.00 -0.59
C LEU A 4 18.21 -10.18 -1.00
N GLN A 5 18.48 -10.25 -2.31
CA GLN A 5 19.82 -10.13 -2.85
C GLN A 5 20.04 -8.66 -3.17
N GLU A 6 21.03 -8.04 -2.54
CA GLU A 6 21.50 -6.72 -2.96
C GLU A 6 21.91 -6.80 -4.44
N ARG A 7 21.23 -6.04 -5.29
CA ARG A 7 21.73 -5.73 -6.64
C ARG A 7 21.97 -4.23 -6.67
N GLU A 8 23.20 -3.87 -6.95
CA GLU A 8 23.63 -2.50 -7.18
C GLU A 8 22.89 -1.97 -8.42
N VAL A 9 22.08 -0.95 -8.23
CA VAL A 9 21.46 -0.17 -9.31
C VAL A 9 22.15 1.19 -9.33
N ASP A 10 22.48 1.69 -10.53
CA ASP A 10 23.09 3.01 -10.70
C ASP A 10 22.30 4.05 -9.89
N ALA A 11 22.96 4.64 -8.89
CA ALA A 11 22.33 5.58 -7.99
C ALA A 11 21.88 6.82 -8.77
N PRO A 12 20.67 7.36 -8.51
CA PRO A 12 20.27 8.64 -9.07
C PRO A 12 21.22 9.75 -8.60
N GLU A 13 21.26 10.89 -9.31
CA GLU A 13 22.13 12.07 -9.03
C GLU A 13 22.10 12.55 -7.56
N VAL A 14 21.05 12.16 -6.82
CA VAL A 14 20.97 12.27 -5.36
C VAL A 14 21.19 10.87 -4.78
N PRO A 15 22.22 10.63 -3.94
CA PRO A 15 22.39 9.33 -3.29
C PRO A 15 21.16 9.00 -2.45
N VAL A 16 20.40 7.98 -2.87
CA VAL A 16 19.25 7.48 -2.13
C VAL A 16 19.77 6.48 -1.10
N ASN A 17 19.72 6.86 0.18
CA ASN A 17 19.94 5.91 1.26
C ASN A 17 18.70 5.02 1.40
N VAL A 18 18.87 3.73 1.09
CA VAL A 18 17.79 2.73 1.21
C VAL A 18 17.77 2.01 2.56
N SER A 19 18.75 2.25 3.44
CA SER A 19 18.88 1.57 4.73
C SER A 19 17.62 1.72 5.59
N GLN A 20 16.95 2.88 5.54
CA GLN A 20 15.69 3.07 6.24
C GLN A 20 14.59 2.08 5.82
N PHE A 21 14.51 1.76 4.52
CA PHE A 21 13.53 0.81 4.00
C PHE A 21 13.94 -0.62 4.36
N VAL A 22 15.22 -0.96 4.22
CA VAL A 22 15.76 -2.28 4.61
C VAL A 22 15.49 -2.54 6.09
N THR A 23 15.86 -1.61 6.98
CA THR A 23 15.62 -1.72 8.42
C THR A 23 14.14 -1.84 8.75
N PHE A 24 13.26 -1.06 8.09
CA PHE A 24 11.82 -1.20 8.27
C PHE A 24 11.33 -2.60 7.90
N TYR A 25 11.68 -3.09 6.71
CA TYR A 25 11.24 -4.41 6.26
C TYR A 25 11.79 -5.54 7.12
N GLU A 26 13.07 -5.48 7.52
CA GLU A 26 13.68 -6.42 8.48
C GLU A 26 12.93 -6.46 9.80
N SER A 27 12.52 -5.30 10.32
CA SER A 27 11.80 -5.21 11.60
C SER A 27 10.41 -5.85 11.59
N ILE A 28 9.81 -6.05 10.42
CA ILE A 28 8.46 -6.60 10.26
C ILE A 28 8.42 -7.99 9.61
N GLN A 29 9.56 -8.62 9.28
CA GLN A 29 9.59 -9.91 8.58
C GLN A 29 8.81 -11.02 9.30
N ASP A 30 8.91 -11.05 10.63
CA ASP A 30 8.24 -12.05 11.48
C ASP A 30 6.99 -11.48 12.16
N TRP A 31 6.53 -10.29 11.78
CA TRP A 31 5.35 -9.67 12.38
C TRP A 31 4.07 -10.42 11.96
N PRO A 32 3.19 -10.84 12.90
CA PRO A 32 1.98 -11.60 12.58
C PRO A 32 0.88 -10.69 12.03
N GLU A 33 1.07 -10.17 10.81
CA GLU A 33 0.23 -9.17 10.16
C GLU A 33 -1.25 -9.57 10.15
N ALA A 34 -1.59 -10.78 9.70
CA ALA A 34 -2.98 -11.21 9.58
C ALA A 34 -3.72 -11.26 10.93
N GLU A 35 -3.02 -11.57 12.02
CA GLU A 35 -3.58 -11.52 13.38
C GLU A 35 -3.71 -10.06 13.85
N ALA A 36 -2.72 -9.21 13.56
CA ALA A 36 -2.74 -7.80 13.92
C ALA A 36 -3.85 -7.02 13.21
N VAL A 37 -4.02 -7.22 11.89
CA VAL A 37 -5.07 -6.58 11.09
C VAL A 37 -6.46 -6.98 11.59
N ARG A 38 -6.66 -8.25 11.99
CA ARG A 38 -7.94 -8.73 12.56
C ARG A 38 -8.31 -8.06 13.89
N ARG A 39 -7.33 -7.56 14.66
CA ARG A 39 -7.56 -6.87 15.94
C ARG A 39 -7.94 -5.38 15.79
N ILE A 40 -7.85 -4.81 14.60
CA ILE A 40 -8.25 -3.43 14.36
C ILE A 40 -9.77 -3.35 14.59
N GLY A 41 -10.20 -2.55 15.57
CA GLY A 41 -11.59 -2.46 16.02
C GLY A 41 -12.33 -1.19 15.59
N CYS A 42 -11.64 -0.20 15.03
CA CYS A 42 -12.23 1.07 14.58
C CYS A 42 -12.78 0.97 13.15
N PRO A 43 -13.56 1.97 12.69
CA PRO A 43 -13.84 2.13 11.26
C PRO A 43 -12.54 2.15 10.46
N ARG A 44 -12.52 1.41 9.35
CA ARG A 44 -11.31 1.20 8.55
C ARG A 44 -11.63 1.23 7.05
N MET A 45 -10.75 1.87 6.28
CA MET A 45 -10.84 1.98 4.84
C MET A 45 -9.44 1.79 4.23
N ALA A 46 -9.38 1.11 3.10
CA ALA A 46 -8.25 1.13 2.19
C ALA A 46 -8.67 1.86 0.91
N TYR A 47 -7.89 2.85 0.48
CA TYR A 47 -8.08 3.48 -0.82
C TYR A 47 -6.81 3.37 -1.66
N VAL A 48 -6.97 3.26 -2.97
CA VAL A 48 -5.88 3.04 -3.92
C VAL A 48 -6.19 3.72 -5.26
N GLY A 49 -5.16 4.10 -6.02
CA GLY A 49 -5.34 4.48 -7.41
C GLY A 49 -5.76 3.27 -8.25
N GLU A 50 -6.72 3.42 -9.14
CA GLU A 50 -7.19 2.32 -10.01
C GLU A 50 -6.04 1.65 -10.80
N LYS A 51 -5.02 2.43 -11.15
CA LYS A 51 -3.86 2.02 -11.94
C LYS A 51 -2.60 1.87 -11.08
N ASP A 52 -2.75 1.61 -9.78
CA ASP A 52 -1.63 1.42 -8.85
C ASP A 52 -0.95 0.05 -9.08
N GLU A 53 -0.18 0.01 -10.15
CA GLU A 53 0.74 -1.05 -10.51
C GLU A 53 1.93 -0.45 -11.25
N MET A 54 3.13 -0.99 -11.02
CA MET A 54 4.35 -0.49 -11.65
C MET A 54 5.40 -1.61 -11.77
N ALA A 55 6.17 -1.57 -12.86
CA ALA A 55 7.30 -2.45 -13.06
C ALA A 55 8.59 -1.75 -12.60
N TYR A 56 9.30 -2.38 -11.67
CA TYR A 56 10.62 -1.95 -11.22
C TYR A 56 11.73 -2.66 -12.00
N PRO A 57 12.93 -2.04 -12.10
CA PRO A 57 14.12 -2.71 -12.61
C PRO A 57 14.36 -4.06 -11.93
N GLY A 58 14.93 -5.02 -12.67
CA GLY A 58 15.17 -6.36 -12.16
C GLY A 58 13.96 -7.31 -12.20
N GLY A 59 12.88 -6.92 -12.88
CA GLY A 59 11.72 -7.78 -13.12
C GLY A 59 10.77 -7.90 -11.92
N VAL A 60 10.77 -6.89 -11.04
CA VAL A 60 9.88 -6.84 -9.88
C VAL A 60 8.64 -6.03 -10.26
N ASP A 61 7.46 -6.67 -10.20
CA ASP A 61 6.20 -5.96 -10.39
C ASP A 61 5.57 -5.62 -9.04
N LEU A 62 5.29 -4.34 -8.81
CA LEU A 62 4.40 -3.89 -7.75
C LEU A 62 2.96 -3.87 -8.28
N LYS A 63 2.06 -4.62 -7.65
CA LYS A 63 0.66 -4.81 -8.11
C LYS A 63 -0.33 -4.48 -6.99
N ILE A 64 -0.39 -3.24 -6.54
CA ILE A 64 -1.20 -2.87 -5.36
C ILE A 64 -2.69 -2.93 -5.68
N ALA A 65 -3.16 -2.22 -6.72
CA ALA A 65 -4.56 -2.24 -7.10
C ALA A 65 -5.06 -3.65 -7.51
N PRO A 66 -4.34 -4.43 -8.34
CA PRO A 66 -4.72 -5.82 -8.62
C PRO A 66 -4.80 -6.70 -7.36
N THR A 67 -3.85 -6.55 -6.42
CA THR A 67 -3.86 -7.30 -5.16
C THR A 67 -5.06 -6.94 -4.29
N LEU A 68 -5.36 -5.64 -4.15
CA LEU A 68 -6.53 -5.16 -3.43
C LEU A 68 -7.83 -5.70 -4.02
N ARG A 69 -7.98 -5.69 -5.35
CA ARG A 69 -9.15 -6.29 -6.03
C ARG A 69 -9.28 -7.77 -5.73
N ALA A 70 -8.20 -8.53 -5.84
CA ALA A 70 -8.19 -9.96 -5.57
C ALA A 70 -8.54 -10.31 -4.11
N ARG A 71 -8.23 -9.39 -3.17
CA ARG A 71 -8.47 -9.56 -1.73
C ARG A 71 -9.65 -8.75 -1.18
N ARG A 72 -10.38 -8.03 -2.03
CA ARG A 72 -11.49 -7.14 -1.64
C ARG A 72 -12.49 -7.83 -0.73
N ALA A 73 -12.97 -9.02 -1.13
CA ALA A 73 -13.94 -9.76 -0.34
C ALA A 73 -13.40 -10.20 1.03
N GLU A 74 -12.09 -10.43 1.17
CA GLU A 74 -11.45 -10.73 2.45
C GLU A 74 -11.43 -9.51 3.36
N LEU A 75 -11.05 -8.35 2.81
CA LEU A 75 -11.03 -7.07 3.50
C LEU A 75 -12.44 -6.63 3.95
N GLU A 76 -13.42 -6.72 3.06
CA GLU A 76 -14.82 -6.36 3.36
C GLU A 76 -15.42 -7.26 4.46
N ARG A 77 -15.10 -8.57 4.47
CA ARG A 77 -15.49 -9.47 5.59
C ARG A 77 -14.83 -9.08 6.92
N MET A 78 -13.64 -8.50 6.87
CA MET A 78 -12.97 -7.93 8.04
C MET A 78 -13.44 -6.50 8.36
N GLY A 79 -14.50 -6.00 7.71
CA GLY A 79 -15.09 -4.69 7.97
C GLY A 79 -14.35 -3.51 7.33
N TRP A 80 -13.48 -3.76 6.35
CA TRP A 80 -12.83 -2.70 5.58
C TRP A 80 -13.70 -2.23 4.44
N GLU A 81 -13.82 -0.91 4.28
CA GLU A 81 -14.23 -0.31 3.01
C GLU A 81 -13.03 -0.28 2.05
N VAL A 82 -13.25 -0.60 0.77
CA VAL A 82 -12.20 -0.54 -0.26
C VAL A 82 -12.63 0.41 -1.38
N ALA A 83 -11.91 1.51 -1.54
CA ALA A 83 -12.15 2.54 -2.55
C ALA A 83 -11.05 2.56 -3.62
N GLU A 84 -11.44 2.58 -4.89
CA GLU A 84 -10.51 2.73 -6.01
C GLU A 84 -10.74 4.08 -6.66
N ILE A 85 -9.68 4.85 -6.87
CA ILE A 85 -9.74 6.19 -7.42
C ILE A 85 -9.45 6.12 -8.92
N GLU A 86 -10.51 6.30 -9.71
CA GLU A 86 -10.49 6.18 -11.17
C GLU A 86 -9.36 7.02 -11.79
N GLY A 87 -8.63 6.39 -12.71
CA GLY A 87 -7.57 7.02 -13.48
C GLY A 87 -6.29 7.34 -12.71
N ARG A 88 -6.24 7.15 -11.39
CA ARG A 88 -5.06 7.46 -10.56
C ARG A 88 -4.13 6.27 -10.43
N ASP A 89 -2.84 6.55 -10.31
CA ASP A 89 -1.78 5.56 -10.13
C ASP A 89 -1.34 5.51 -8.65
N HIS A 90 -0.15 4.93 -8.41
CA HIS A 90 0.48 4.85 -7.09
C HIS A 90 0.56 6.21 -6.38
N GLY A 91 0.72 7.32 -7.12
CA GLY A 91 0.88 8.66 -6.57
C GLY A 91 -0.39 9.27 -5.97
N VAL A 92 -1.54 8.58 -5.97
CA VAL A 92 -2.82 9.13 -5.49
C VAL A 92 -2.75 9.73 -4.08
N PHE A 93 -1.89 9.19 -3.21
CA PHE A 93 -1.72 9.66 -1.83
C PHE A 93 -1.01 11.02 -1.73
N THR A 94 -0.33 11.45 -2.80
CA THR A 94 0.41 12.73 -2.84
C THR A 94 -0.47 13.91 -3.23
N ASP A 95 -1.67 13.67 -3.79
CA ASP A 95 -2.60 14.71 -4.22
C ASP A 95 -3.69 14.91 -3.14
N PRO A 96 -3.55 15.94 -2.27
CA PRO A 96 -4.53 16.18 -1.21
C PRO A 96 -5.92 16.55 -1.77
N GLY A 97 -5.99 17.12 -2.98
CA GLY A 97 -7.26 17.43 -3.65
C GLY A 97 -8.07 16.19 -4.00
N VAL A 98 -7.41 15.03 -4.06
CA VAL A 98 -8.02 13.72 -4.32
C VAL A 98 -8.17 12.90 -3.05
N ALA A 99 -7.11 12.79 -2.25
CA ALA A 99 -7.10 11.93 -1.07
C ALA A 99 -8.01 12.43 0.05
N VAL A 100 -7.99 13.74 0.34
CA VAL A 100 -8.73 14.30 1.48
C VAL A 100 -10.24 14.15 1.34
N PRO A 101 -10.88 14.44 0.18
CA PRO A 101 -12.31 14.21 0.01
C PRO A 101 -12.75 12.75 0.24
N VAL A 102 -11.93 11.78 -0.20
CA VAL A 102 -12.21 10.34 -0.01
C VAL A 102 -12.17 9.98 1.47
N ILE A 103 -11.09 10.39 2.17
CA ILE A 103 -10.93 10.14 3.61
C ILE A 103 -12.03 10.82 4.41
N ARG A 104 -12.31 12.10 4.13
CA ARG A 104 -13.36 12.87 4.81
C ARG A 104 -14.73 12.24 4.57
N GLY A 105 -15.05 11.88 3.33
CA GLY A 105 -16.31 11.23 3.00
C GLY A 105 -16.51 9.92 3.74
N PHE A 106 -15.45 9.13 3.94
CA PHE A 106 -15.50 7.94 4.78
C PHE A 106 -15.74 8.29 6.25
N LEU A 107 -14.95 9.20 6.82
CA LEU A 107 -15.05 9.59 8.23
C LEU A 107 -16.44 10.15 8.55
N ASP A 108 -16.99 11.05 7.72
CA ASP A 108 -18.32 11.64 7.88
C ASP A 108 -19.45 10.59 7.93
N ARG A 109 -19.25 9.38 7.39
CA ARG A 109 -20.25 8.28 7.45
C ARG A 109 -20.13 7.39 8.68
N VAL A 110 -18.95 7.32 9.28
CA VAL A 110 -18.61 6.34 10.34
C VAL A 110 -18.41 6.96 11.72
N THR A 111 -18.42 8.30 11.80
CA THR A 111 -18.49 9.09 13.04
C THR A 111 -19.89 9.62 13.26
#